data_AF-A0A522XZN2-F1
#
_entry.id   AF-A0A522XZN2-F1
#
_cell.length_a   1.000
_cell.length_b   1.000
_cell.length_c   1.000
_cell.angle_alpha   90.00
_cell.angle_beta   90.00
_cell.angle_gamma   90.00
#
_symmetry.space_group_name_H-M   'P 1'
#
loop_
_entity.id
_entity.type
_entity.pdbx_description
1 polymer ?
#
loop_
_entity_poly.entity_id
_entity_poly.type
_entity_poly.pdbx_seq_one_letter_code
_entity_poly.pdbx_strand_id
1 'polypeptide(L)'
;RHGRHDASTGWTGAPLLHEYNVGAACGAFWSGVKDAEGIPDSTMADGTPNGYARMRVEPDGRYALSWHPARLRTDDASFTRTMALHAPRVLRHGAYPAWGVYANVFMAPPDARVEFRIDDGPWKPMSRVERADPRLVTENVRDDEATTLRGYDRSPEAQPSTHLWRGALPTDLPPGAHRIDVRAADTDPATLASTTYRLEEASP
;
A
#
# COMPACT_ATOMS: atom_id res chain seq x y z
N ARG A 1 5.00 -6.81 -9.72
CA ARG A 1 4.25 -8.11 -9.77
C ARG A 1 5.23 -9.28 -9.62
N HIS A 2 4.78 -10.41 -9.10
CA HIS A 2 5.59 -11.64 -8.93
C HIS A 2 5.00 -12.78 -9.76
N GLY A 3 5.83 -13.47 -10.53
CA GLY A 3 5.51 -14.68 -11.28
C GLY A 3 6.35 -15.85 -10.80
N ARG A 4 5.76 -17.05 -10.80
CA ARG A 4 6.44 -18.30 -10.46
C ARG A 4 6.26 -19.26 -11.62
N HIS A 5 7.36 -19.72 -12.20
CA HIS A 5 7.38 -20.47 -13.45
C HIS A 5 8.00 -21.85 -13.27
N ASP A 6 7.27 -22.86 -13.72
CA ASP A 6 7.68 -24.26 -13.71
C ASP A 6 7.47 -24.90 -15.09
N ALA A 7 7.57 -26.22 -15.17
CA ALA A 7 7.38 -26.94 -16.43
C ALA A 7 6.01 -26.68 -17.09
N SER A 8 4.97 -26.34 -16.32
CA SER A 8 3.64 -26.02 -16.85
C SER A 8 3.58 -24.66 -17.55
N THR A 9 4.48 -23.72 -17.22
CA THR A 9 4.61 -22.42 -17.90
C THR A 9 5.73 -22.42 -18.95
N GLY A 10 6.29 -23.59 -19.28
CA GLY A 10 7.36 -23.76 -20.26
C GLY A 10 8.77 -23.57 -19.72
N TRP A 11 8.95 -23.39 -18.40
CA TRP A 11 10.26 -23.31 -17.78
C TRP A 11 10.88 -24.70 -17.62
N THR A 12 12.04 -24.93 -18.24
CA THR A 12 12.73 -26.24 -18.21
C THR A 12 13.91 -26.30 -17.23
N GLY A 13 14.19 -25.21 -16.52
CA GLY A 13 15.26 -25.16 -15.51
C GLY A 13 14.83 -25.68 -14.14
N ALA A 14 15.80 -25.93 -13.27
CA ALA A 14 15.59 -26.22 -11.85
C ALA A 14 16.53 -25.34 -11.02
N PRO A 15 16.05 -24.66 -9.96
CA PRO A 15 14.70 -24.70 -9.38
C PRO A 15 13.66 -23.85 -10.15
N LEU A 16 12.46 -23.69 -9.57
CA LEU A 16 11.39 -22.79 -10.06
C LEU A 16 11.94 -21.38 -10.35
N LEU A 17 11.59 -20.83 -11.52
CA LEU A 17 11.99 -19.47 -11.88
C LEU A 17 11.03 -18.47 -11.24
N HIS A 18 11.58 -17.53 -10.46
CA HIS A 18 10.85 -16.38 -9.96
C HIS A 18 11.06 -15.18 -10.89
N GLU A 19 9.97 -14.74 -11.53
CA GLU A 19 9.93 -13.50 -12.29
C GLU A 19 9.47 -12.35 -11.39
N TYR A 20 10.22 -11.25 -11.42
CA TYR A 20 9.84 -10.01 -10.77
C TYR A 20 9.73 -8.89 -11.82
N ASN A 21 8.51 -8.36 -11.97
CA ASN A 21 8.26 -7.17 -12.79
C ASN A 21 8.51 -5.92 -11.96
N VAL A 22 9.61 -5.23 -12.27
CA VAL A 22 10.10 -4.05 -11.56
C VAL A 22 9.30 -2.80 -11.90
N GLY A 23 8.96 -2.02 -10.88
CA GLY A 23 8.36 -0.70 -11.05
C GLY A 23 9.32 0.26 -11.78
N ALA A 24 8.78 1.08 -12.67
CA ALA A 24 9.56 2.06 -13.39
C ALA A 24 10.07 3.16 -12.43
N ALA A 25 11.31 3.61 -12.61
CA ALA A 25 11.89 4.61 -11.70
C ALA A 25 11.18 5.96 -11.77
N CYS A 26 10.65 6.31 -12.95
CA CYS A 26 9.81 7.49 -13.17
C CYS A 26 8.37 7.32 -12.64
N GLY A 27 8.03 6.16 -12.06
CA GLY A 27 6.68 5.81 -11.64
C GLY A 27 5.70 5.91 -12.82
N ALA A 28 4.66 6.72 -12.65
CA ALA A 28 3.73 7.07 -13.74
C ALA A 28 4.30 8.13 -14.70
N PHE A 29 5.50 7.91 -15.26
CA PHE A 29 6.12 8.81 -16.25
C PHE A 29 6.25 10.27 -15.78
N TRP A 30 6.55 10.49 -14.49
CA TRP A 30 6.62 11.84 -13.90
C TRP A 30 5.29 12.63 -13.98
N SER A 31 4.15 11.94 -13.93
CA SER A 31 2.82 12.56 -13.92
C SER A 31 2.25 12.76 -12.51
N GLY A 32 1.10 13.43 -12.42
CA GLY A 32 0.39 13.68 -11.17
C GLY A 32 0.67 15.07 -10.59
N VAL A 33 0.02 15.33 -9.46
CA VAL A 33 0.11 16.61 -8.76
C VAL A 33 1.54 16.83 -8.27
N LYS A 34 2.05 18.04 -8.46
CA LYS A 34 3.38 18.44 -7.98
C LYS A 34 3.35 18.80 -6.51
N ASP A 35 4.39 18.42 -5.78
CA ASP A 35 4.66 18.90 -4.43
C ASP A 35 5.16 20.36 -4.42
N ALA A 36 5.48 20.88 -3.24
CA ALA A 36 5.93 22.26 -3.05
C ALA A 36 7.25 22.57 -3.80
N GLU A 37 8.06 21.54 -4.04
CA GLU A 37 9.30 21.59 -4.80
C GLU A 37 9.08 21.43 -6.31
N GLY A 38 7.83 21.28 -6.75
CA GLY A 38 7.48 21.12 -8.16
C GLY A 38 7.66 19.72 -8.71
N ILE A 39 7.89 18.72 -7.85
CA ILE A 39 8.13 17.33 -8.24
C ILE A 39 6.79 16.58 -8.26
N PRO A 40 6.42 15.94 -9.39
CA PRO A 40 5.18 15.16 -9.49
C PRO A 40 5.18 13.97 -8.52
N ASP A 41 4.02 13.67 -7.93
CA ASP A 41 3.84 12.51 -7.04
C ASP A 41 4.21 11.18 -7.73
N SER A 42 3.94 11.07 -9.03
CA SER A 42 4.39 9.96 -9.89
C SER A 42 3.96 8.57 -9.40
N THR A 43 2.87 8.48 -8.64
CA THR A 43 2.34 7.20 -8.14
C THR A 43 1.90 6.31 -9.31
N MET A 44 2.42 5.09 -9.37
CA MET A 44 2.08 4.08 -10.38
C MET A 44 0.62 3.63 -10.25
N ALA A 45 0.05 3.08 -11.33
CA ALA A 45 -1.36 2.66 -11.38
C ALA A 45 -1.77 1.66 -10.28
N ASP A 46 -0.82 0.90 -9.72
CA ASP A 46 -1.07 -0.03 -8.60
C ASP A 46 -0.93 0.62 -7.20
N GLY A 47 -0.73 1.94 -7.13
CA GLY A 47 -0.55 2.72 -5.92
C GLY A 47 0.89 2.78 -5.39
N THR A 48 1.85 2.10 -6.02
CA THR A 48 3.26 2.17 -5.61
C THR A 48 3.86 3.55 -5.97
N PRO A 49 4.57 4.23 -5.06
CA PRO A 49 5.25 5.49 -5.37
C PRO A 49 6.38 5.27 -6.37
N ASN A 50 6.82 6.32 -7.07
CA ASN A 50 8.05 6.25 -7.84
C ASN A 50 9.27 5.99 -6.93
N GLY A 51 10.34 5.43 -7.49
CA GLY A 51 11.44 4.93 -6.67
C GLY A 51 12.36 3.98 -7.41
N TYR A 52 13.03 3.10 -6.67
CA TYR A 52 13.87 2.06 -7.26
C TYR A 52 13.77 0.77 -6.46
N ALA A 53 13.98 -0.35 -7.14
CA ALA A 53 14.15 -1.65 -6.50
C ALA A 53 15.63 -1.91 -6.23
N ARG A 54 15.92 -2.55 -5.10
CA ARG A 54 17.22 -3.14 -4.80
C ARG A 54 17.07 -4.65 -4.73
N MET A 55 17.94 -5.36 -5.45
CA MET A 55 18.11 -6.80 -5.31
C MET A 55 19.46 -7.06 -4.63
N ARG A 56 19.43 -7.76 -3.50
CA ARG A 56 20.62 -8.32 -2.86
C ARG A 56 20.68 -9.80 -3.19
N VAL A 57 21.77 -10.25 -3.78
CA VAL A 57 22.00 -11.67 -4.10
C VAL A 57 23.09 -12.20 -3.19
N GLU A 58 22.81 -13.33 -2.54
CA GLU A 58 23.73 -14.05 -1.67
C GLU A 58 24.63 -15.00 -2.49
N PRO A 59 25.80 -15.41 -1.97
CA PRO A 59 26.69 -16.34 -2.67
C PRO A 59 26.06 -17.68 -3.04
N ASP A 60 25.05 -18.12 -2.27
CA ASP A 60 24.31 -19.36 -2.49
C ASP A 60 23.12 -19.22 -3.45
N GLY A 61 22.96 -18.05 -4.08
CA GLY A 61 21.90 -17.77 -5.06
C GLY A 61 20.57 -17.33 -4.46
N ARG A 62 20.43 -17.29 -3.12
CA ARG A 62 19.28 -16.63 -2.50
C ARG A 62 19.32 -15.13 -2.79
N TYR A 63 18.16 -14.49 -2.82
CA TYR A 63 18.08 -13.05 -3.00
C TYR A 63 16.98 -12.44 -2.15
N ALA A 64 17.11 -11.13 -1.91
CA ALA A 64 16.08 -10.30 -1.29
C ALA A 64 15.80 -9.09 -2.17
N LEU A 65 14.53 -8.74 -2.29
CA LEU A 65 14.07 -7.57 -3.02
C LEU A 65 13.57 -6.53 -2.02
N SER A 66 13.96 -5.28 -2.17
CA SER A 66 13.35 -4.14 -1.46
C SER A 66 13.00 -3.00 -2.42
N TRP A 67 11.84 -2.37 -2.21
CA TRP A 67 11.45 -1.14 -2.89
C TRP A 67 11.88 0.06 -2.06
N HIS A 68 12.33 1.11 -2.74
CA HIS A 68 12.77 2.35 -2.14
C HIS A 68 12.05 3.51 -2.82
N PRO A 69 11.02 4.09 -2.17
CA PRO A 69 10.38 5.31 -2.67
C PRO A 69 11.42 6.41 -2.88
N ALA A 70 11.30 7.17 -3.96
CA ALA A 70 12.19 8.28 -4.25
C ALA A 70 12.10 9.39 -3.19
N ARG A 71 10.93 9.53 -2.56
CA ARG A 71 10.66 10.48 -1.48
C ARG A 71 9.97 9.77 -0.31
N LEU A 72 10.35 10.14 0.91
CA LEU A 72 9.69 9.71 2.13
C LEU A 72 8.99 10.90 2.76
N ARG A 73 7.78 10.66 3.27
CA ARG A 73 6.97 11.65 3.97
C ARG A 73 7.27 11.52 5.46
N THR A 74 8.28 12.24 5.94
CA THR A 74 8.78 12.08 7.32
C THR A 74 7.77 12.49 8.39
N ASP A 75 6.75 13.26 8.02
CA ASP A 75 5.65 13.74 8.85
C ASP A 75 4.38 12.86 8.76
N ASP A 76 4.41 11.81 7.94
CA ASP A 76 3.26 10.94 7.70
C ASP A 76 3.59 9.48 8.03
N ALA A 77 3.27 9.05 9.24
CA ALA A 77 3.50 7.67 9.70
C ALA A 77 2.69 6.62 8.90
N SER A 78 1.71 7.06 8.10
CA SER A 78 0.95 6.16 7.23
C SER A 78 1.70 5.81 5.95
N PHE A 79 2.80 6.51 5.65
CA PHE A 79 3.66 6.26 4.49
C PHE A 79 5.10 5.98 4.94
N THR A 80 5.59 4.80 4.61
CA THR A 80 6.93 4.34 4.99
C THR A 80 7.73 3.92 3.77
N ARG A 81 8.97 3.45 3.98
CA ARG A 81 9.80 2.89 2.91
C ARG A 81 9.17 1.67 2.23
N THR A 82 8.30 0.93 2.92
CA THR A 82 7.82 -0.37 2.45
C THR A 82 6.32 -0.43 2.23
N MET A 83 5.56 0.51 2.79
CA MET A 83 4.10 0.50 2.63
C MET A 83 3.48 1.88 2.79
N ALA A 84 2.26 2.01 2.26
CA ALA A 84 1.37 3.12 2.53
C ALA A 84 -0.02 2.63 2.97
N LEU A 85 -0.61 3.34 3.94
CA LEU A 85 -1.91 3.00 4.51
C LEU A 85 -3.02 3.92 4.01
N HIS A 86 -4.23 3.39 3.97
CA HIS A 86 -5.45 4.18 3.84
C HIS A 86 -6.52 3.65 4.79
N ALA A 87 -7.16 4.53 5.54
CA ALA A 87 -8.25 4.18 6.43
C ALA A 87 -9.33 5.27 6.40
N PRO A 88 -10.61 4.91 6.65
CA PRO A 88 -11.63 5.92 6.93
C PRO A 88 -11.23 6.73 8.17
N ARG A 89 -11.44 8.04 8.12
CA ARG A 89 -11.11 8.93 9.26
C ARG A 89 -12.11 8.82 10.41
N VAL A 90 -13.39 8.61 10.09
CA VAL A 90 -14.49 8.53 11.05
C VAL A 90 -15.41 7.39 10.66
N LEU A 91 -15.85 6.62 11.65
CA LEU A 91 -16.88 5.60 11.54
C LEU A 91 -17.90 5.79 12.65
N ARG A 92 -19.15 5.40 12.40
CA ARG A 92 -20.17 5.40 13.45
C ARG A 92 -19.92 4.24 14.43
N HIS A 93 -19.97 4.54 15.73
CA HIS A 93 -19.93 3.54 16.79
C HIS A 93 -21.12 2.57 16.66
N GLY A 94 -20.85 1.27 16.80
CA GLY A 94 -21.82 0.20 16.59
C GLY A 94 -22.29 0.00 15.14
N ALA A 95 -21.63 0.61 14.14
CA ALA A 95 -21.95 0.34 12.74
C ALA A 95 -21.53 -1.07 12.31
N TYR A 96 -22.14 -1.61 11.27
CA TYR A 96 -21.69 -2.87 10.68
C TYR A 96 -20.23 -2.72 10.18
N PRO A 97 -19.29 -3.62 10.57
CA PRO A 97 -17.86 -3.48 10.31
C PRO A 97 -17.47 -3.79 8.85
N ALA A 98 -18.03 -3.04 7.90
CA ALA A 98 -17.79 -3.17 6.46
C ALA A 98 -16.61 -2.33 5.94
N TRP A 99 -16.13 -1.37 6.71
CA TRP A 99 -15.01 -0.50 6.32
C TRP A 99 -13.71 -0.95 6.99
N GLY A 100 -12.58 -0.64 6.37
CA GLY A 100 -11.31 -1.24 6.74
C GLY A 100 -10.13 -0.35 6.45
N VAL A 101 -9.03 -0.65 7.13
CA VAL A 101 -7.70 -0.16 6.77
C VAL A 101 -7.18 -0.99 5.60
N TYR A 102 -6.58 -0.29 4.64
CA TYR A 102 -5.82 -0.85 3.54
C TYR A 102 -4.34 -0.59 3.75
N ALA A 103 -3.52 -1.57 3.41
CA ALA A 103 -2.07 -1.46 3.39
C ALA A 103 -1.56 -1.90 2.03
N ASN A 104 -1.01 -0.96 1.27
CA ASN A 104 -0.27 -1.27 0.04
C ASN A 104 1.17 -1.52 0.45
N VAL A 105 1.59 -2.79 0.49
CA VAL A 105 2.94 -3.18 0.88
C VAL A 105 3.75 -3.36 -0.40
N PHE A 106 4.53 -2.34 -0.74
CA PHE A 106 5.20 -2.22 -2.03
C PHE A 106 6.03 -3.46 -2.33
N MET A 107 5.77 -4.08 -3.49
CA MET A 107 6.51 -5.26 -3.95
C MET A 107 6.41 -6.47 -3.00
N ALA A 108 5.44 -6.52 -2.08
CA ALA A 108 5.25 -7.70 -1.27
C ALA A 108 4.71 -8.86 -2.12
N PRO A 109 5.22 -10.09 -1.91
CA PRO A 109 4.74 -11.24 -2.64
C PRO A 109 3.33 -11.66 -2.17
N PRO A 110 2.61 -12.45 -3.00
CA PRO A 110 1.25 -12.96 -2.72
C PRO A 110 1.03 -13.61 -1.35
N ASP A 111 2.07 -14.21 -0.79
CA ASP A 111 2.13 -14.98 0.46
C ASP A 111 2.63 -14.16 1.66
N ALA A 112 2.91 -12.86 1.48
CA ALA A 112 3.37 -11.99 2.56
C ALA A 112 2.34 -11.90 3.71
N ARG A 113 2.83 -12.05 4.93
CA ARG A 113 2.07 -11.90 6.16
C ARG A 113 1.99 -10.44 6.57
N VAL A 114 0.79 -9.87 6.43
CA VAL A 114 0.47 -8.51 6.86
C VAL A 114 -0.54 -8.58 7.99
N GLU A 115 -0.24 -7.87 9.07
CA GLU A 115 -1.06 -7.85 10.29
C GLU A 115 -1.34 -6.40 10.69
N PHE A 116 -2.48 -6.18 11.34
CA PHE A 116 -2.83 -4.90 11.95
C PHE A 116 -3.27 -5.08 13.40
N ARG A 117 -3.14 -4.05 14.22
CA ARG A 117 -3.75 -3.98 15.54
C ARG A 117 -4.37 -2.61 15.76
N ILE A 118 -5.31 -2.55 16.70
CA ILE A 118 -5.91 -1.30 17.17
C ILE A 118 -5.40 -1.01 18.57
N ASP A 119 -4.91 0.21 18.78
CA ASP A 119 -4.25 0.67 19.99
C ASP A 119 -3.13 -0.31 20.42
N ASP A 120 -3.22 -0.83 21.64
CA ASP A 120 -2.30 -1.83 22.19
C ASP A 120 -2.92 -3.24 22.22
N GLY A 121 -3.97 -3.46 21.41
CA GLY A 121 -4.64 -4.74 21.25
C GLY A 121 -3.81 -5.79 20.50
N PRO A 122 -4.35 -7.01 20.35
CA PRO A 122 -3.67 -8.10 19.68
C PRO A 122 -3.54 -7.84 18.17
N TRP A 123 -2.43 -8.31 17.59
CA TRP A 123 -2.24 -8.36 16.14
C TRP A 123 -3.27 -9.31 15.51
N LYS A 124 -3.90 -8.84 14.43
CA LYS A 124 -4.87 -9.57 13.62
C LYS A 124 -4.38 -9.65 12.18
N PRO A 125 -4.56 -10.79 11.49
CA PRO A 125 -4.16 -10.92 10.09
C PRO A 125 -5.00 -10.01 9.19
N MET A 126 -4.36 -9.43 8.17
CA MET A 126 -5.05 -8.77 7.07
C MET A 126 -5.25 -9.76 5.90
N SER A 127 -6.30 -9.57 5.12
CA SER A 127 -6.56 -10.38 3.92
C SER A 127 -6.00 -9.68 2.68
N ARG A 128 -5.24 -10.39 1.84
CA ARG A 128 -4.85 -9.86 0.53
C ARG A 128 -6.08 -9.66 -0.34
N VAL A 129 -6.14 -8.56 -1.07
CA VAL A 129 -7.23 -8.20 -1.99
C VAL A 129 -6.66 -7.68 -3.30
N GLU A 130 -7.35 -7.95 -4.41
CA GLU A 130 -7.04 -7.36 -5.71
C GLU A 130 -8.03 -6.23 -5.99
N ARG A 131 -7.64 -5.01 -5.60
CA ARG A 131 -8.43 -3.79 -5.75
C ARG A 131 -7.49 -2.62 -6.04
N ALA A 132 -8.03 -1.55 -6.62
CA ALA A 132 -7.31 -0.30 -6.76
C ALA A 132 -6.93 0.26 -5.38
N ASP A 133 -5.73 0.82 -5.25
CA ASP A 133 -5.29 1.47 -4.02
C ASP A 133 -6.19 2.68 -3.74
N PRO A 134 -6.92 2.73 -2.61
CA PRO A 134 -7.82 3.85 -2.31
C PRO A 134 -7.15 5.23 -2.29
N ARG A 135 -5.83 5.30 -2.03
CA ARG A 135 -5.08 6.57 -2.09
C ARG A 135 -5.03 7.11 -3.51
N LEU A 136 -4.76 6.26 -4.49
CA LEU A 136 -4.73 6.68 -5.89
C LEU A 136 -6.15 6.93 -6.43
N VAL A 137 -7.13 6.11 -6.03
CA VAL A 137 -8.54 6.36 -6.36
C VAL A 137 -8.99 7.74 -5.86
N THR A 138 -8.57 8.14 -4.65
CA THR A 138 -8.86 9.47 -4.11
C THR A 138 -8.25 10.57 -4.99
N GLU A 139 -7.03 10.39 -5.48
CA GLU A 139 -6.40 11.36 -6.40
C GLU A 139 -7.10 11.39 -7.76
N ASN A 140 -7.54 10.24 -8.29
CA ASN A 140 -8.33 10.21 -9.53
C ASN A 140 -9.64 10.98 -9.38
N VAL A 141 -10.39 10.76 -8.29
CA VAL A 141 -11.63 11.51 -8.01
C VAL A 141 -11.34 13.01 -7.92
N ARG A 142 -10.26 13.40 -7.23
CA ARG A 142 -9.87 14.82 -7.14
C ARG A 142 -9.49 15.41 -8.50
N ASP A 143 -8.86 14.65 -9.40
CA ASP A 143 -8.56 15.08 -10.76
C ASP A 143 -9.83 15.22 -11.63
N ASP A 144 -10.82 14.36 -11.39
CA ASP A 144 -12.10 14.38 -12.11
C ASP A 144 -13.02 15.51 -11.63
N GLU A 145 -13.04 15.80 -10.34
CA GLU A 145 -13.84 16.88 -9.74
C GLU A 145 -13.18 18.27 -9.89
N ALA A 146 -11.92 18.34 -10.35
CA ALA A 146 -11.19 19.59 -10.45
C ALA A 146 -11.80 20.53 -11.51
N THR A 147 -12.08 21.77 -11.09
CA THR A 147 -12.53 22.83 -12.01
C THR A 147 -11.37 23.55 -12.71
N THR A 148 -10.14 23.26 -12.31
CA THR A 148 -8.89 23.75 -12.91
C THR A 148 -7.86 22.63 -13.01
N LEU A 149 -6.85 22.78 -13.88
CA LEU A 149 -5.79 21.78 -14.02
C LEU A 149 -4.99 21.64 -12.72
N ARG A 150 -4.88 20.41 -12.19
CA ARG A 150 -4.07 20.08 -11.01
C ARG A 150 -2.61 19.72 -11.35
N GLY A 151 -2.32 19.51 -12.63
CA GLY A 151 -1.02 19.16 -13.18
C GLY A 151 -1.03 19.24 -14.70
N TYR A 152 0.14 19.08 -15.34
CA TYR A 152 0.20 18.95 -16.80
C TYR A 152 -0.39 17.60 -17.23
N ASP A 153 0.16 16.52 -16.67
CA ASP A 153 -0.38 15.17 -16.77
C ASP A 153 -1.04 14.77 -15.44
N ARG A 154 -2.19 14.08 -15.54
CA ARG A 154 -2.93 13.54 -14.39
C ARG A 154 -2.24 12.32 -13.78
N SER A 155 -2.66 11.95 -12.58
CA SER A 155 -2.34 10.63 -12.05
C SER A 155 -2.94 9.56 -12.97
N PRO A 156 -2.28 8.40 -13.16
CA PRO A 156 -2.86 7.32 -13.96
C PRO A 156 -4.15 6.83 -13.31
N GLU A 157 -5.05 6.27 -14.11
CA GLU A 157 -6.22 5.56 -13.57
C GLU A 157 -5.77 4.41 -12.68
N ALA A 158 -6.32 4.35 -11.47
CA ALA A 158 -5.98 3.31 -10.51
C ALA A 158 -6.41 1.92 -11.01
N GLN A 159 -5.46 0.99 -11.03
CA GLN A 159 -5.67 -0.40 -11.41
C GLN A 159 -5.57 -1.32 -10.18
N PRO A 160 -6.17 -2.53 -10.24
CA PRO A 160 -6.02 -3.51 -9.17
C PRO A 160 -4.56 -3.80 -8.83
N SER A 161 -4.20 -3.55 -7.57
CA SER A 161 -2.89 -3.88 -7.01
C SER A 161 -2.84 -5.33 -6.58
N THR A 162 -1.72 -6.01 -6.87
CA THR A 162 -1.46 -7.40 -6.45
C THR A 162 -0.88 -7.51 -5.04
N HIS A 163 -0.66 -6.38 -4.37
CA HIS A 163 0.06 -6.25 -3.11
C HIS A 163 -0.66 -5.26 -2.18
N LEU A 164 -1.99 -5.40 -2.14
CA LEU A 164 -2.89 -4.67 -1.26
C LEU A 164 -3.51 -5.63 -0.24
N TRP A 165 -3.49 -5.24 1.03
CA TRP A 165 -4.11 -5.99 2.12
C TRP A 165 -5.19 -5.15 2.77
N ARG A 166 -6.24 -5.80 3.28
CA ARG A 166 -7.37 -5.15 3.97
C ARG A 166 -7.62 -5.79 5.33
N GLY A 167 -7.80 -4.97 6.35
CA GLY A 167 -8.27 -5.35 7.68
C GLY A 167 -9.57 -4.61 8.01
N ALA A 168 -10.62 -5.32 8.42
CA ALA A 168 -11.87 -4.67 8.84
C ALA A 168 -11.65 -3.95 10.18
N LEU A 169 -12.07 -2.67 10.25
CA LEU A 169 -11.92 -1.89 11.47
C LEU A 169 -13.05 -2.20 12.45
N PRO A 170 -12.74 -2.42 13.75
CA PRO A 170 -13.77 -2.61 14.75
C PRO A 170 -14.55 -1.32 14.99
N THR A 171 -15.84 -1.48 15.19
CA THR A 171 -16.80 -0.38 15.44
C THR A 171 -17.42 -0.48 16.83
N ASP A 172 -17.01 -1.47 17.62
CA ASP A 172 -17.49 -1.83 18.96
C ASP A 172 -16.53 -1.38 20.09
N LEU A 173 -15.50 -0.62 19.75
CA LEU A 173 -14.62 0.03 20.73
C LEU A 173 -15.28 1.32 21.26
N PRO A 174 -14.89 1.80 22.45
CA PRO A 174 -15.41 3.06 22.99
C PRO A 174 -15.30 4.22 21.98
N PRO A 175 -16.30 5.12 21.88
CA PRO A 175 -16.20 6.29 21.04
C PRO A 175 -14.92 7.10 21.33
N GLY A 176 -14.26 7.58 20.28
CA GLY A 176 -12.96 8.23 20.40
C GLY A 176 -11.99 7.89 19.27
N ALA A 177 -10.78 8.44 19.36
CA ALA A 177 -9.72 8.18 18.41
C ALA A 177 -8.97 6.90 18.78
N HIS A 178 -8.69 6.08 17.78
CA HIS A 178 -7.95 4.83 17.91
C HIS A 178 -6.78 4.81 16.92
N ARG A 179 -5.63 4.30 17.40
CA ARG A 179 -4.45 4.10 16.57
C ARG A 179 -4.57 2.78 15.83
N ILE A 180 -4.24 2.80 14.55
CA ILE A 180 -4.09 1.60 13.71
C ILE A 180 -2.61 1.44 13.46
N ASP A 181 -2.05 0.33 13.91
CA ASP A 181 -0.67 -0.07 13.60
C ASP A 181 -0.71 -1.23 12.60
N VAL A 182 0.08 -1.17 11.54
CA VAL A 182 0.18 -2.20 10.50
C VAL A 182 1.64 -2.62 10.34
N ARG A 183 1.89 -3.93 10.26
CA ARG A 183 3.22 -4.47 9.98
C ARG A 183 3.21 -5.51 8.87
N ALA A 184 4.27 -5.48 8.06
CA ALA A 184 4.62 -6.56 7.14
C ALA A 184 5.60 -7.49 7.87
N ALA A 185 5.08 -8.58 8.42
CA ALA A 185 5.76 -9.36 9.44
C ALA A 185 6.88 -10.28 8.91
N ASP A 186 7.00 -10.39 7.59
CA ASP A 186 8.06 -11.16 6.92
C ASP A 186 9.28 -10.27 6.56
N THR A 187 9.24 -8.98 6.88
CA THR A 187 10.40 -8.09 6.76
C THR A 187 11.23 -8.12 8.06
N ASP A 188 12.56 -8.08 7.97
CA ASP A 188 13.47 -7.99 9.13
C ASP A 188 14.35 -6.72 9.03
N PRO A 189 14.19 -5.74 9.95
CA PRO A 189 13.14 -5.67 10.96
C PRO A 189 11.77 -5.46 10.32
N ALA A 190 10.72 -5.89 11.02
CA ALA A 190 9.35 -5.68 10.58
C ALA A 190 9.09 -4.18 10.39
N THR A 191 8.70 -3.77 9.19
CA THR A 191 8.36 -2.36 8.97
C THR A 191 6.97 -2.08 9.51
N LEU A 192 6.87 -1.03 10.32
CA LEU A 192 5.65 -0.54 10.96
C LEU A 192 5.18 0.74 10.26
N ALA A 193 3.90 0.80 9.91
CA ALA A 193 3.20 2.02 9.52
C ALA A 193 2.01 2.23 10.45
N SER A 194 1.62 3.48 10.68
CA SER A 194 0.51 3.79 11.58
C SER A 194 -0.39 4.88 11.03
N THR A 195 -1.68 4.79 11.34
CA THR A 195 -2.68 5.83 11.07
C THR A 195 -3.74 5.83 12.16
N THR A 196 -4.78 6.63 12.05
CA THR A 196 -5.85 6.71 13.05
C THR A 196 -7.23 6.70 12.40
N TYR A 197 -8.21 6.26 13.17
CA TYR A 197 -9.62 6.46 12.86
C TYR A 197 -10.36 6.85 14.15
N ARG A 198 -11.53 7.47 14.02
CA ARG A 198 -12.37 7.88 15.14
C ARG A 198 -13.72 7.19 15.09
N LEU A 199 -14.21 6.71 16.24
CA LEU A 199 -15.58 6.26 16.42
C LEU A 199 -16.42 7.39 16.99
N GLU A 200 -17.54 7.69 16.31
CA GLU A 200 -18.49 8.73 16.74
C GLU A 200 -19.87 8.13 16.99
N GLU A 201 -20.52 8.62 18.05
CA GLU A 201 -21.94 8.37 18.28
C GLU A 201 -22.77 9.12 17.25
N ALA A 202 -23.88 8.51 16.81
CA ALA A 202 -24.85 9.17 15.94
C ALA A 202 -26.26 8.79 16.37
N SER A 203 -27.13 9.80 16.48
CA SER A 203 -28.56 9.61 16.65
C SER A 203 -29.27 9.77 15.29
N PRO A 204 -30.24 8.92 14.94
CA PRO A 204 -31.04 9.05 13.72
C PRO A 204 -31.84 10.35 13.62
#